data_AF-A0A9J6GLC1-F1
#
_entry.id   AF-A0A9J6GLC1-F1
#
_cell.length_a   1.000
_cell.length_b   1.000
_cell.length_c   1.000
_cell.angle_alpha   90.00
_cell.angle_beta   90.00
_cell.angle_gamma   90.00
#
_symmetry.space_group_name_H-M   'P 1'
#
loop_
_entity.id
_entity.type
_entity.pdbx_description
1 polymer ?
#
loop_
_entity_poly.entity_id
_entity_poly.type
_entity_poly.pdbx_seq_one_letter_code
_entity_poly.pdbx_strand_id
1 'polypeptide(L)'
;MNCRLKAQAPEINVLRSLLFGLLEELLSRFLRPGLLKEHKDLLEICYKKRGAQRADEYIVIGQEAKHIVDRLLPSELQQFVEAIRRNIVTACDYIRLKFPLAHDARSNARVADLKSIETMSFLNILFFVERYPALLPVEQQDEALSFLEMEFGKLHTFDIPPNVLQEERTNVQWNTISHIKGQTDSRPLAVSQQ
;
A
#
# COMPACT_ATOMS: atom_id res chain seq x y z
N MET A 1 3.83 19.37 -2.05
CA MET A 1 2.45 19.66 -1.61
C MET A 1 1.65 18.38 -1.73
N ASN A 2 1.09 17.87 -0.64
CA ASN A 2 0.65 16.47 -0.49
C ASN A 2 -0.76 16.25 -1.09
N CYS A 3 -0.88 16.27 -2.43
CA CYS A 3 -2.17 16.31 -3.12
C CYS A 3 -3.03 15.03 -2.92
N ARG A 4 -2.39 13.87 -2.70
CA ARG A 4 -3.12 12.60 -2.48
C ARG A 4 -3.75 12.48 -1.09
N LEU A 5 -3.13 13.06 -0.06
CA LEU A 5 -3.76 13.16 1.27
C LEU A 5 -4.95 14.13 1.28
N LYS A 6 -5.07 14.98 0.25
CA LYS A 6 -6.16 15.94 0.05
C LYS A 6 -7.13 15.49 -1.05
N ALA A 7 -6.98 14.28 -1.58
CA ALA A 7 -7.89 13.75 -2.57
C ALA A 7 -9.29 13.63 -1.97
N GLN A 8 -10.31 13.96 -2.76
CA GLN A 8 -11.72 13.80 -2.34
C GLN A 8 -12.09 12.33 -2.08
N ALA A 9 -11.36 11.38 -2.68
CA ALA A 9 -11.49 9.96 -2.41
C ALA A 9 -10.36 9.50 -1.46
N PRO A 10 -10.66 8.78 -0.37
CA PRO A 10 -9.64 8.27 0.53
C PRO A 10 -8.81 7.16 -0.12
N GLU A 11 -7.66 7.50 -0.69
CA GLU A 11 -6.68 6.56 -1.27
C GLU A 11 -5.84 5.82 -0.21
N ILE A 12 -6.44 5.48 0.94
CA ILE A 12 -5.68 4.87 2.06
C ILE A 12 -5.07 3.51 1.68
N ASN A 13 -5.71 2.81 0.73
CA ASN A 13 -5.24 1.57 0.10
C ASN A 13 -3.97 1.77 -0.75
N VAL A 14 -3.85 2.89 -1.47
CA VAL A 14 -2.69 3.19 -2.36
C VAL A 14 -1.56 3.89 -1.60
N LEU A 15 -1.90 4.68 -0.58
CA LEU A 15 -0.92 5.44 0.21
C LEU A 15 0.16 4.55 0.83
N ARG A 16 -0.17 3.30 1.18
CA ARG A 16 0.79 2.34 1.73
C ARG A 16 1.89 2.01 0.73
N SER A 17 1.57 1.61 -0.50
CA SER A 17 2.58 1.21 -1.48
C SER A 17 3.53 2.36 -1.81
N LEU A 18 3.00 3.58 -1.89
CA LEU A 18 3.79 4.79 -2.09
C LEU A 18 4.72 5.09 -0.92
N LEU A 19 4.21 5.02 0.32
CA LEU A 19 5.02 5.30 1.51
C LEU A 19 6.06 4.20 1.78
N PHE A 20 5.73 2.94 1.52
CA PHE A 20 6.68 1.83 1.60
C PHE A 20 7.74 1.94 0.50
N GLY A 21 7.35 2.26 -0.74
CA GLY A 21 8.31 2.51 -1.82
C GLY A 21 9.25 3.67 -1.49
N LEU A 22 8.71 4.77 -0.95
CA LEU A 22 9.53 5.90 -0.50
C LEU A 22 10.45 5.50 0.67
N LEU A 23 9.95 4.74 1.64
CA LEU A 23 10.76 4.26 2.76
C LEU A 23 11.89 3.34 2.28
N GLU A 24 11.59 2.39 1.39
CA GLU A 24 12.55 1.49 0.78
C GLU A 24 13.61 2.28 0.00
N GLU A 25 13.19 3.25 -0.81
CA GLU A 25 14.08 4.12 -1.56
C GLU A 25 15.02 4.89 -0.63
N LEU A 26 14.49 5.54 0.41
CA LEU A 26 15.28 6.28 1.40
C LEU A 26 16.29 5.36 2.10
N LEU A 27 15.85 4.19 2.57
CA LEU A 27 16.70 3.22 3.24
C LEU A 27 17.80 2.69 2.30
N SER A 28 17.48 2.42 1.03
CA SER A 28 18.42 1.92 0.03
C SER A 28 19.63 2.84 -0.19
N ARG A 29 19.43 4.16 -0.04
CA ARG A 29 20.45 5.18 -0.27
C ARG A 29 21.55 5.21 0.79
N PHE A 30 21.28 4.75 2.02
CA PHE A 30 22.26 4.85 3.12
C PHE A 30 22.44 3.59 3.98
N LEU A 31 21.60 2.56 3.84
CA LEU A 31 21.77 1.28 4.53
C LEU A 31 22.64 0.30 3.76
N ARG A 32 23.33 -0.58 4.48
CA ARG A 32 24.09 -1.67 3.87
C ARG A 32 23.15 -2.58 3.06
N PRO A 33 23.51 -2.97 1.83
CA PRO A 33 22.64 -3.77 0.96
C PRO A 33 22.19 -5.10 1.58
N GLY A 34 23.03 -5.74 2.39
CA GLY A 34 22.69 -7.00 3.07
C GLY A 34 21.51 -6.85 4.03
N LEU A 35 21.44 -5.73 4.75
CA LEU A 35 20.40 -5.49 5.76
C LEU A 35 19.00 -5.38 5.14
N LEU A 36 18.89 -4.80 3.93
CA LEU A 36 17.61 -4.72 3.22
C LEU A 36 17.14 -6.07 2.67
N LYS A 37 18.07 -6.98 2.39
CA LYS A 37 17.74 -8.34 1.92
C LYS A 37 17.41 -9.30 3.08
N GLU A 38 18.02 -9.07 4.24
CA GLU A 38 17.85 -9.91 5.44
C GLU A 38 16.51 -9.67 6.13
N HIS A 39 15.98 -8.45 6.10
CA HIS A 39 14.72 -8.10 6.75
C HIS A 39 13.52 -8.24 5.80
N LYS A 40 12.53 -9.07 6.18
CA LYS A 40 11.23 -9.15 5.49
C LYS A 40 10.36 -7.92 5.69
N ASP A 41 10.46 -7.26 6.86
CA ASP A 41 9.73 -6.03 7.16
C ASP A 41 10.69 -4.85 7.33
N LEU A 42 10.52 -3.83 6.48
CA LEU A 42 11.30 -2.59 6.51
C LEU A 42 11.09 -1.79 7.82
N LEU A 43 9.97 -2.01 8.52
CA LEU A 43 9.69 -1.35 9.78
C LEU A 43 10.51 -1.93 10.94
N GLU A 44 11.03 -3.15 10.84
CA GLU A 44 11.85 -3.74 11.90
C GLU A 44 13.32 -3.31 11.83
N ILE A 45 13.73 -2.67 10.73
CA ILE A 45 15.12 -2.28 10.50
C ILE A 45 15.56 -1.18 11.47
N CYS A 46 16.63 -1.45 12.22
CA CYS A 46 17.27 -0.50 13.12
C CYS A 46 18.24 0.43 12.36
N TYR A 47 17.70 1.27 11.47
CA TYR A 47 18.48 2.08 10.54
C TYR A 47 19.29 3.23 11.19
N LYS A 48 19.01 3.56 12.46
CA LYS A 48 19.71 4.61 13.21
C LYS A 48 21.12 4.21 13.64
N LYS A 49 21.41 2.90 13.74
CA LYS A 49 22.71 2.41 14.18
C LYS A 49 23.76 2.61 13.09
N ARG A 50 24.93 3.17 13.43
CA ARG A 50 26.03 3.36 12.46
C ARG A 50 26.44 2.05 11.79
N GLY A 51 26.47 0.96 12.54
CA GLY A 51 26.75 -0.38 12.01
C GLY A 51 25.72 -0.87 10.97
N ALA A 52 24.50 -0.35 10.93
CA ALA A 52 23.51 -0.68 9.90
C ALA A 52 23.71 0.13 8.61
N GLN A 53 24.40 1.26 8.69
CA GLN A 53 24.54 2.21 7.60
C GLN A 53 25.81 1.92 6.77
N ARG A 54 25.81 2.39 5.52
CA ARG A 54 26.99 2.35 4.64
C ARG A 54 28.12 3.22 5.20
N ALA A 55 29.35 3.00 4.74
CA ALA A 55 30.42 3.98 4.93
C ALA A 55 30.15 5.26 4.12
N ASP A 56 30.83 6.35 4.48
CA ASP A 56 30.51 7.70 3.98
C ASP A 56 30.68 7.81 2.46
N GLU A 57 31.69 7.14 1.88
CA GLU A 57 31.91 7.16 0.42
C GLU A 57 30.83 6.44 -0.40
N TYR A 58 30.03 5.59 0.24
CA TYR A 58 29.03 4.73 -0.43
C TYR A 58 27.59 5.20 -0.23
N ILE A 59 27.37 6.37 0.38
CA ILE A 59 26.04 6.97 0.47
C ILE A 59 25.61 7.46 -0.91
N VAL A 60 24.39 7.13 -1.30
CA VAL A 60 23.82 7.53 -2.59
C VAL A 60 23.24 8.94 -2.47
N ILE A 61 23.95 9.92 -3.05
CA ILE A 61 23.58 11.34 -3.03
C ILE A 61 23.15 11.89 -4.41
N GLY A 62 23.28 11.10 -5.47
CA GLY A 62 22.99 11.50 -6.86
C GLY A 62 24.18 12.22 -7.53
N GLN A 63 24.21 12.21 -8.87
CA GLN A 63 25.34 12.77 -9.65
C GLN A 63 25.47 14.28 -9.52
N GLU A 64 24.34 15.01 -9.49
CA GLU A 64 24.34 16.46 -9.35
C GLU A 64 24.99 16.90 -8.03
N ALA A 65 24.64 16.24 -6.92
CA ALA A 65 25.25 16.50 -5.63
C ALA A 65 26.72 16.09 -5.60
N LYS A 66 27.10 15.01 -6.31
CA LYS A 66 28.48 14.54 -6.36
C LYS A 66 29.45 15.59 -6.91
N HIS A 67 29.05 16.33 -7.95
CA HIS A 67 29.85 17.44 -8.49
C HIS A 67 30.13 18.57 -7.49
N ILE A 68 29.23 18.78 -6.53
CA ILE A 68 29.39 19.77 -5.46
C ILE A 68 30.31 19.19 -4.38
N VAL A 69 30.06 17.93 -4.00
CA VAL A 69 30.80 17.24 -2.94
C VAL A 69 32.28 17.03 -3.29
N ASP A 70 32.59 16.76 -4.56
CA ASP A 70 33.98 16.60 -5.02
C ASP A 70 34.82 17.88 -4.87
N ARG A 71 34.18 19.04 -4.65
CA ARG A 71 34.84 20.34 -4.45
C ARG A 71 34.97 20.75 -2.98
N LEU A 72 34.39 19.97 -2.07
CA LEU A 72 34.39 20.28 -0.63
C LEU A 72 35.72 19.90 0.02
N LEU A 73 36.10 20.67 1.05
CA LEU A 73 37.19 20.29 1.94
C LEU A 73 36.80 19.06 2.77
N PRO A 74 37.77 18.27 3.28
CA PRO A 74 37.46 17.08 4.09
C PRO A 74 36.55 17.34 5.29
N SER A 75 36.70 18.49 5.96
CA SER A 75 35.83 18.90 7.08
C SER A 75 34.40 19.20 6.64
N GLU A 76 34.23 19.83 5.49
CA GLU A 76 32.92 20.15 4.89
C GLU A 76 32.22 18.90 4.37
N LEU A 77 32.99 17.97 3.79
CA LEU A 77 32.51 16.65 3.37
C LEU A 77 31.93 15.87 4.54
N GLN A 78 32.62 15.85 5.69
CA GLN A 78 32.12 15.17 6.88
C GLN A 78 30.80 15.79 7.36
N GLN A 79 30.72 17.13 7.43
CA GLN A 79 29.50 17.84 7.82
C GLN A 79 28.35 17.56 6.85
N PHE A 80 28.62 17.56 5.55
CA PHE A 80 27.65 17.24 4.51
C PHE A 80 27.10 15.83 4.68
N VAL A 81 27.97 14.84 4.83
CA VAL A 81 27.55 13.44 5.00
C VAL A 81 26.73 13.24 6.27
N GLU A 82 27.12 13.87 7.40
CA GLU A 82 26.34 13.84 8.63
C GLU A 82 24.97 14.51 8.47
N ALA A 83 24.88 15.61 7.72
CA ALA A 83 23.62 16.26 7.41
C ALA A 83 22.70 15.37 6.57
N ILE A 84 23.22 14.70 5.55
CA ILE A 84 22.47 13.74 4.72
C ILE A 84 21.93 12.59 5.58
N ARG A 85 22.77 12.00 6.44
CA ARG A 85 22.33 10.92 7.33
C ARG A 85 21.21 11.36 8.26
N ARG A 86 21.35 12.53 8.89
CA ARG A 86 20.30 13.11 9.74
C ARG A 86 19.02 13.37 8.97
N ASN A 87 19.12 13.88 7.75
CA ASN A 87 17.97 14.13 6.89
C ASN A 87 17.21 12.84 6.57
N ILE A 88 17.92 11.80 6.10
CA ILE A 88 17.30 10.52 5.77
C ILE A 88 16.68 9.86 7.01
N VAL A 89 17.38 9.85 8.14
CA VAL A 89 16.86 9.33 9.42
C VAL A 89 15.59 10.08 9.82
N THR A 90 15.58 11.41 9.71
CA THR A 90 14.42 12.24 10.05
C THR A 90 13.23 11.93 9.13
N ALA A 91 13.48 11.75 7.83
CA ALA A 91 12.45 11.38 6.87
C ALA A 91 11.85 9.99 7.18
N CYS A 92 12.69 8.99 7.46
CA CYS A 92 12.26 7.67 7.86
C CYS A 92 11.46 7.68 9.18
N ASP A 93 11.91 8.48 10.17
CA ASP A 93 11.21 8.65 11.44
C ASP A 93 9.84 9.30 11.23
N TYR A 94 9.77 10.34 10.39
CA TYR A 94 8.52 11.00 10.04
C TYR A 94 7.52 10.01 9.42
N ILE A 95 7.98 9.21 8.45
CA ILE A 95 7.15 8.19 7.79
C ILE A 95 6.63 7.16 8.81
N ARG A 96 7.50 6.65 9.70
CA ARG A 96 7.13 5.63 10.69
C ARG A 96 6.24 6.16 11.82
N LEU A 97 6.44 7.41 12.25
CA LEU A 97 5.69 7.98 13.37
C LEU A 97 4.33 8.57 12.95
N LYS A 98 4.26 9.18 11.76
CA LYS A 98 3.05 9.88 11.31
C LYS A 98 2.09 8.98 10.55
N PHE A 99 2.56 7.87 9.99
CA PHE A 99 1.72 6.93 9.27
C PHE A 99 1.69 5.59 10.01
N PRO A 100 0.51 5.07 10.36
CA PRO A 100 0.38 3.75 11.00
C PRO A 100 0.71 2.57 10.05
N LEU A 101 1.93 2.50 9.53
CA LEU A 101 2.34 1.51 8.52
C LEU A 101 2.23 0.06 9.01
N ALA A 102 2.28 -0.15 10.34
CA ALA A 102 2.18 -1.44 11.01
C ALA A 102 0.73 -1.89 11.35
N HIS A 103 -0.31 -1.10 11.07
CA HIS A 103 -1.65 -1.43 11.55
C HIS A 103 -2.36 -2.47 10.66
N ASP A 104 -2.78 -3.60 11.24
CA ASP A 104 -3.36 -4.76 10.53
C ASP A 104 -4.57 -4.45 9.68
N ALA A 105 -5.45 -3.55 10.14
CA ALA A 105 -6.60 -3.08 9.34
C ALA A 105 -6.21 -2.55 7.96
N ARG A 106 -4.96 -2.16 7.75
CA ARG A 106 -4.48 -1.62 6.49
C ARG A 106 -4.01 -2.69 5.54
N SER A 107 -3.48 -3.81 6.05
CA SER A 107 -3.21 -4.98 5.23
C SER A 107 -4.51 -5.56 4.69
N ASN A 108 -5.50 -5.69 5.59
CA ASN A 108 -6.83 -6.19 5.24
C ASN A 108 -7.59 -5.23 4.32
N ALA A 109 -7.40 -3.90 4.42
CA ALA A 109 -8.05 -2.91 3.55
C ALA A 109 -7.73 -3.06 2.05
N ARG A 110 -6.68 -3.81 1.69
CA ARG A 110 -6.34 -4.11 0.29
C ARG A 110 -7.46 -4.85 -0.45
N VAL A 111 -8.35 -5.53 0.28
CA VAL A 111 -9.53 -6.16 -0.31
C VAL A 111 -10.48 -5.17 -1.00
N ALA A 112 -10.37 -3.87 -0.68
CA ALA A 112 -11.10 -2.81 -1.38
C ALA A 112 -10.44 -2.38 -2.70
N ASP A 113 -9.21 -2.83 -3.02
CA ASP A 113 -8.57 -2.55 -4.31
C ASP A 113 -8.78 -3.71 -5.29
N LEU A 114 -9.61 -3.44 -6.29
CA LEU A 114 -10.00 -4.37 -7.34
C LEU A 114 -8.82 -4.88 -8.17
N LYS A 115 -7.73 -4.11 -8.28
CA LYS A 115 -6.51 -4.55 -8.99
C LYS A 115 -5.78 -5.66 -8.27
N SER A 116 -6.01 -5.80 -6.96
CA SER A 116 -5.33 -6.78 -6.12
C SER A 116 -6.23 -7.93 -5.69
N ILE A 117 -7.49 -7.92 -6.10
CA ILE A 117 -8.55 -8.81 -5.61
C ILE A 117 -8.18 -10.29 -5.77
N GLU A 118 -7.57 -10.66 -6.91
CA GLU A 118 -7.13 -12.04 -7.22
C GLU A 118 -6.16 -12.63 -6.18
N THR A 119 -5.43 -11.76 -5.47
CA THR A 119 -4.43 -12.17 -4.47
C THR A 119 -4.94 -12.07 -3.03
N MET A 120 -6.19 -11.64 -2.83
CA MET A 120 -6.78 -11.43 -1.51
C MET A 120 -7.54 -12.66 -1.02
N SER A 121 -7.76 -12.74 0.29
CA SER A 121 -8.53 -13.82 0.93
C SER A 121 -9.80 -13.26 1.56
N PHE A 122 -10.82 -14.09 1.68
CA PHE A 122 -12.04 -13.74 2.43
C PHE A 122 -11.73 -13.41 3.91
N LEU A 123 -10.63 -13.93 4.47
CA LEU A 123 -10.13 -13.56 5.79
C LEU A 123 -9.89 -12.04 5.93
N ASN A 124 -9.55 -11.35 4.84
CA ASN A 124 -9.38 -9.90 4.85
C ASN A 124 -10.71 -9.15 5.06
N ILE A 125 -11.83 -9.71 4.58
CA ILE A 125 -13.18 -9.16 4.82
C ILE A 125 -13.63 -9.49 6.24
N LEU A 126 -13.43 -10.74 6.68
CA LEU A 126 -13.77 -11.18 8.03
C LEU A 126 -13.12 -10.30 9.10
N PHE A 127 -11.86 -9.90 8.91
CA PHE A 127 -11.18 -8.95 9.79
C PHE A 127 -12.02 -7.68 10.06
N PHE A 128 -12.68 -7.12 9.05
CA PHE A 128 -13.49 -5.91 9.21
C PHE A 128 -14.84 -6.20 9.82
N VAL A 129 -15.48 -7.30 9.46
CA VAL A 129 -16.77 -7.71 10.03
C VAL A 129 -16.64 -7.96 11.53
N GLU A 130 -15.60 -8.69 11.95
CA GLU A 130 -15.32 -8.96 13.37
C GLU A 130 -14.98 -7.68 14.14
N ARG A 131 -14.21 -6.77 13.53
CA ARG A 131 -13.79 -5.52 14.16
C ARG A 131 -14.90 -4.47 14.21
N TYR A 132 -15.83 -4.52 13.26
CA TYR A 132 -16.95 -3.60 13.15
C TYR A 132 -18.25 -4.39 12.94
N PRO A 133 -18.81 -5.01 14.01
CA PRO A 133 -20.02 -5.84 13.91
C PRO A 133 -21.23 -5.12 13.31
N ALA A 134 -21.28 -3.78 13.44
CA ALA A 134 -22.33 -2.95 12.85
C ALA A 134 -22.34 -2.94 11.31
N LEU A 135 -21.33 -3.51 10.64
CA LEU A 135 -21.31 -3.67 9.19
C LEU A 135 -22.34 -4.70 8.70
N LEU A 136 -22.75 -5.64 9.56
CA LEU A 136 -23.74 -6.65 9.24
C LEU A 136 -24.96 -6.56 10.15
N PRO A 137 -26.15 -6.95 9.67
CA PRO A 137 -27.32 -7.11 10.52
C PRO A 137 -27.05 -8.17 11.60
N VAL A 138 -27.18 -7.80 12.87
CA VAL A 138 -26.88 -8.69 14.02
C VAL A 138 -27.78 -9.92 14.04
N GLU A 139 -29.01 -9.79 13.53
CA GLU A 139 -30.04 -10.84 13.55
C GLU A 139 -29.79 -11.96 12.52
N GLN A 140 -28.98 -11.69 11.49
CA GLN A 140 -28.73 -12.58 10.34
C GLN A 140 -27.24 -12.66 10.00
N GLN A 141 -26.38 -12.52 11.00
CA GLN A 141 -24.94 -12.37 10.78
C GLN A 141 -24.32 -13.55 10.01
N ASP A 142 -24.68 -14.79 10.34
CA ASP A 142 -24.15 -16.00 9.69
C ASP A 142 -24.63 -16.14 8.23
N GLU A 143 -25.89 -15.80 7.95
CA GLU A 143 -26.46 -15.80 6.61
C GLU A 143 -25.84 -14.69 5.75
N ALA A 144 -25.68 -13.50 6.32
CA ALA A 144 -25.03 -12.36 5.68
C ALA A 144 -23.54 -12.64 5.39
N LEU A 145 -22.84 -13.32 6.30
CA LEU A 145 -21.47 -13.77 6.08
C LEU A 145 -21.36 -14.78 4.95
N SER A 146 -22.25 -15.78 4.92
CA SER A 146 -22.30 -16.79 3.86
C SER A 146 -22.55 -16.15 2.50
N PHE A 147 -23.46 -15.17 2.44
CA PHE A 147 -23.72 -14.40 1.22
C PHE A 147 -22.49 -13.58 0.78
N LEU A 148 -21.82 -12.91 1.72
CA LEU A 148 -20.60 -12.16 1.44
C LEU A 148 -19.48 -13.04 0.90
N GLU A 149 -19.28 -14.24 1.47
CA GLU A 149 -18.27 -15.19 1.02
C GLU A 149 -18.54 -15.64 -0.42
N MET A 150 -19.80 -15.96 -0.75
CA MET A 150 -20.22 -16.31 -2.09
C MET A 150 -20.01 -15.16 -3.08
N GLU A 151 -20.38 -13.93 -2.71
CA GLU A 151 -20.20 -12.74 -3.56
C GLU A 151 -18.73 -12.41 -3.82
N PHE A 152 -17.88 -12.63 -2.81
CA PHE A 152 -16.43 -12.51 -2.92
C PHE A 152 -15.85 -13.58 -3.85
N GLY A 153 -16.29 -14.84 -3.72
CA GLY A 153 -15.90 -15.92 -4.63
C GLY A 153 -16.25 -15.63 -6.09
N LYS A 154 -17.47 -15.13 -6.36
CA LYS A 154 -17.88 -14.71 -7.71
C LYS A 154 -16.99 -13.60 -8.27
N LEU A 155 -16.57 -12.65 -7.43
CA LEU A 155 -15.72 -11.54 -7.84
C LEU A 155 -14.34 -12.02 -8.34
N HIS A 156 -13.79 -13.09 -7.77
CA HIS A 156 -12.53 -13.69 -8.22
C HIS A 156 -12.61 -14.34 -9.60
N THR A 157 -13.80 -14.83 -9.97
CA THR A 157 -14.05 -15.44 -11.29
C THR A 157 -14.49 -14.44 -12.35
N PHE A 158 -14.73 -13.19 -11.95
CA PHE A 158 -15.26 -12.16 -12.81
C PHE A 158 -14.13 -11.36 -13.47
N ASP A 159 -14.07 -11.39 -14.80
CA ASP A 159 -13.13 -10.56 -15.56
C ASP A 159 -13.50 -9.08 -15.46
N ILE A 160 -12.80 -8.35 -14.59
CA ILE A 160 -13.07 -6.92 -14.38
C ILE A 160 -12.66 -6.14 -15.64
N PRO A 161 -13.58 -5.39 -16.27
CA PRO A 161 -13.27 -4.64 -17.48
C PRO A 161 -12.11 -3.65 -17.28
N PRO A 162 -11.18 -3.51 -18.25
CA PRO A 162 -10.01 -2.63 -18.11
C PRO A 162 -10.36 -1.17 -17.84
N ASN A 163 -11.48 -0.68 -18.39
CA ASN A 163 -11.99 0.68 -18.16
C ASN A 163 -12.38 0.91 -16.69
N VAL A 164 -12.83 -0.12 -15.98
CA VAL A 164 -13.11 -0.05 -14.54
C VAL A 164 -11.80 -0.02 -13.75
N LEU A 165 -10.81 -0.82 -14.12
CA LEU A 165 -9.50 -0.82 -13.47
C LEU A 165 -8.71 0.48 -13.70
N GLN A 166 -8.95 1.17 -14.81
CA GLN A 166 -8.31 2.45 -15.14
C GLN A 166 -8.91 3.64 -14.39
N GLU A 167 -10.14 3.53 -13.86
CA GLU A 167 -10.75 4.56 -13.03
C GLU A 167 -9.93 4.79 -11.76
N GLU A 168 -9.68 6.05 -11.40
CA GLU A 168 -8.86 6.41 -10.24
C GLU A 168 -9.64 6.26 -8.93
N ARG A 169 -10.96 6.50 -8.96
CA ARG A 169 -11.80 6.49 -7.76
C ARG A 169 -12.33 5.11 -7.42
N THR A 170 -11.80 4.50 -6.35
CA THR A 170 -12.25 3.19 -5.85
C THR A 170 -13.78 3.10 -5.66
N ASN A 171 -14.43 4.14 -5.14
CA ASN A 171 -15.89 4.12 -4.97
C ASN A 171 -16.65 4.06 -6.31
N VAL A 172 -16.12 4.69 -7.36
CA VAL A 172 -16.70 4.64 -8.72
C VAL A 172 -16.48 3.25 -9.30
N GLN A 173 -15.30 2.66 -9.12
CA GLN A 173 -15.02 1.29 -9.56
C GLN A 173 -16.01 0.28 -8.97
N TRP A 174 -16.19 0.28 -7.63
CA TRP A 174 -17.13 -0.61 -6.95
C TRP A 174 -18.58 -0.36 -7.35
N ASN A 175 -18.96 0.91 -7.55
CA ASN A 175 -20.28 1.26 -8.05
C ASN A 175 -20.51 0.67 -9.46
N THR A 176 -19.56 0.85 -10.38
CA THR A 176 -19.66 0.29 -11.73
C THR A 176 -19.74 -1.24 -11.71
N ILE A 177 -18.96 -1.93 -10.87
CA ILE A 177 -19.05 -3.40 -10.73
C ILE A 177 -20.42 -3.84 -10.22
N SER A 178 -21.00 -3.14 -9.24
CA SER A 178 -22.33 -3.46 -8.73
C SER A 178 -23.41 -3.37 -9.82
N HIS A 179 -23.28 -2.43 -10.76
CA HIS A 179 -24.18 -2.29 -11.90
C HIS A 179 -23.96 -3.33 -13.00
N ILE A 180 -22.72 -3.80 -13.19
CA ILE A 180 -22.43 -4.86 -14.16
C ILE A 180 -23.02 -6.20 -13.72
N LYS A 181 -22.91 -6.54 -12.42
CA LYS A 181 -23.54 -7.76 -11.85
C LYS A 181 -25.04 -7.81 -12.12
N GLY A 182 -25.75 -6.68 -11.96
CA GLY A 182 -27.18 -6.58 -12.23
C GLY A 182 -27.60 -6.85 -13.68
N GLN A 183 -26.72 -6.67 -14.66
CA GLN A 183 -27.03 -6.91 -16.08
C GLN A 183 -26.88 -8.39 -16.47
N THR A 184 -25.93 -9.11 -15.86
CA THR A 184 -25.71 -10.55 -16.10
C THR A 184 -26.77 -11.44 -15.44
N ASP A 185 -27.33 -11.03 -14.31
CA ASP A 185 -28.44 -11.76 -13.65
C ASP A 185 -29.81 -11.52 -14.32
N SER A 186 -29.87 -10.63 -15.33
CA SER A 186 -31.10 -10.21 -16.03
C SER A 186 -31.30 -10.85 -17.41
N ARG A 187 -30.64 -11.96 -17.76
CA ARG A 187 -30.98 -12.70 -18.99
C ARG A 187 -32.11 -13.69 -18.71
N PRO A 188 -33.34 -13.50 -19.24
CA PRO A 188 -34.37 -14.51 -19.13
C PRO A 188 -33.93 -15.76 -19.89
N LEU A 189 -34.10 -16.91 -19.25
CA LEU A 189 -34.08 -18.23 -19.87
C LEU A 189 -35.01 -18.19 -21.09
N ALA A 190 -34.44 -18.17 -22.29
CA ALA A 190 -35.19 -18.41 -23.51
C ALA A 190 -35.69 -19.86 -23.45
N VAL A 191 -36.95 -20.00 -23.09
CA VAL A 191 -37.71 -21.24 -23.17
C VAL A 191 -37.69 -21.68 -24.63
N SER A 192 -36.94 -22.74 -24.92
CA SER A 192 -37.09 -23.48 -26.18
C SER A 192 -38.42 -24.22 -26.11
N GLN A 193 -39.44 -23.72 -26.81
CA GLN A 193 -40.62 -24.51 -27.15
C GLN A 193 -40.35 -25.26 -28.47
N GLN A 194 -40.82 -26.51 -28.45
CA GLN A 194 -40.73 -27.55 -29.47
C GLN A 194 -41.38 -27.17 -30.80
#